data_AF-A0A6P0SCS0-F1
#
_entry.id   AF-A0A6P0SCS0-F1
#
_cell.length_a   1.000
_cell.length_b   1.000
_cell.length_c   1.000
_cell.angle_alpha   90.00
_cell.angle_beta   90.00
_cell.angle_gamma   90.00
#
_symmetry.space_group_name_H-M   'P 1'
#
loop_
_entity.id
_entity.type
_entity.pdbx_description
1 polymer ?
#
loop_
_entity_poly.entity_id
_entity_poly.type
_entity_poly.pdbx_seq_one_letter_code
_entity_poly.pdbx_strand_id
1 'polypeptide(L)'
;MELLNQVWNGKESSPATVVTSDHKSTVSSPKLSQGASSIATWLVSKLAEVLELDVQEIDIHRDFTDYALNSIEAVNLSGELENFLGHRLSPTLLWDHDNIEALAEYLAEYVAKQPTGNSQANLETSSGRSIPETNGHISAKNGLIPNQDAEKLNNQDIPPEYHNFHLYPEYRKLQLQQEEIKALGVNNPFFTPQERVVNNTTQIGGRELINYATYNYLGMCGDPVISQAAKDAIDRYGTSACASRLLSGEKPLHRELEKEIADFIGTEDSIVYVGGHATNVTTISHLFGKNDLILHDSLSHNSILQGCILSGASIIAFPHNDCQALDKILQERRHHYQRVLIVIEGVYSTDGDIPDLPEFIAVKKRHKAFLMVDEAHSIGVLGKHGRGVGEFCGVDPADVDLWMGTLSKSFASCGGYIAGCAAVVEYLKYTSPGFVYSVGIAPPNAASVLASIRLLKAEPERVALLHQRAKLFLELAQKQGLNTGTSKDSPVIPIIVGDALKSVQLSQNLFKRGINVPFMFYPSVPQNAARLRFFITCNHTEQQIRFTVNTLAQEVAKLQQDDSTQKSPLE
;
A
#
# COMPACT_ATOMS: atom_id res chain seq x y z
N MET A 1 26.02 -11.27 7.14
CA MET A 1 25.85 -9.79 7.05
C MET A 1 25.47 -9.41 5.61
N GLU A 2 26.20 -9.83 4.57
CA GLU A 2 25.81 -9.61 3.16
C GLU A 2 24.61 -10.47 2.70
N LEU A 3 24.54 -11.74 3.10
CA LEU A 3 23.40 -12.61 2.71
C LEU A 3 22.04 -12.06 3.18
N LEU A 4 21.93 -11.52 4.40
CA LEU A 4 20.67 -10.97 4.93
C LEU A 4 20.13 -9.80 4.10
N ASN A 5 21.04 -8.98 3.54
CA ASN A 5 20.69 -7.90 2.62
C ASN A 5 20.34 -8.44 1.23
N GLN A 6 20.97 -9.52 0.76
CA GLN A 6 20.64 -10.16 -0.52
C GLN A 6 19.27 -10.86 -0.49
N VAL A 7 18.96 -11.53 0.61
CA VAL A 7 17.72 -12.30 0.86
C VAL A 7 16.48 -11.40 0.85
N TRP A 8 16.62 -10.15 1.33
CA TRP A 8 15.51 -9.20 1.48
C TRP A 8 15.57 -7.98 0.55
N ASN A 9 16.75 -7.49 0.17
CA ASN A 9 16.94 -6.29 -0.66
C ASN A 9 17.54 -6.58 -2.04
N GLY A 10 17.79 -7.84 -2.39
CA GLY A 10 18.09 -8.27 -3.76
C GLY A 10 19.21 -7.49 -4.46
N LYS A 11 20.45 -7.49 -3.92
CA LYS A 11 21.67 -7.24 -4.72
C LYS A 11 22.95 -7.61 -3.95
N GLU A 12 23.95 -8.10 -4.68
CA GLU A 12 25.33 -8.34 -4.22
C GLU A 12 26.10 -7.01 -4.09
N SER A 13 26.83 -6.82 -2.99
CA SER A 13 27.80 -5.73 -2.83
C SER A 13 29.16 -6.13 -3.38
N SER A 14 29.68 -5.37 -4.35
CA SER A 14 31.12 -5.35 -4.67
C SER A 14 31.76 -4.09 -4.06
N PRO A 15 32.98 -4.17 -3.50
CA PRO A 15 33.58 -3.07 -2.76
C PRO A 15 34.05 -1.95 -3.70
N ALA A 16 33.59 -0.72 -3.45
CA ALA A 16 34.02 0.46 -4.18
C ALA A 16 35.42 0.90 -3.73
N THR A 17 36.40 0.85 -4.63
CA THR A 17 37.73 1.42 -4.45
C THR A 17 37.65 2.93 -4.63
N VAL A 18 37.98 3.70 -3.59
CA VAL A 18 38.13 5.16 -3.69
C VAL A 18 39.42 5.47 -4.43
N VAL A 19 39.31 6.00 -5.64
CA VAL A 19 40.42 6.67 -6.35
C VAL A 19 40.13 8.17 -6.32
N THR A 20 40.96 8.92 -5.60
CA THR A 20 41.02 10.37 -5.66
C THR A 20 41.66 10.82 -6.97
N SER A 21 41.07 11.77 -7.70
CA SER A 21 41.78 12.51 -8.74
C SER A 21 41.36 13.98 -8.81
N ASP A 22 42.27 14.83 -8.33
CA ASP A 22 42.53 16.11 -8.98
C ASP A 22 43.29 15.81 -10.29
N HIS A 23 42.74 16.19 -11.44
CA HIS A 23 43.49 16.80 -12.56
C HIS A 23 42.59 17.10 -13.76
N LYS A 24 42.71 18.33 -14.27
CA LYS A 24 42.26 18.78 -15.58
C LYS A 24 42.95 17.97 -16.69
N SER A 25 42.18 17.31 -17.55
CA SER A 25 42.57 17.03 -18.94
C SER A 25 41.35 16.66 -19.79
N THR A 26 41.33 17.23 -20.99
CA THR A 26 40.43 16.96 -22.11
C THR A 26 40.37 15.47 -22.45
N VAL A 27 39.18 14.87 -22.52
CA VAL A 27 38.99 13.49 -23.01
C VAL A 27 37.76 13.42 -23.92
N SER A 28 37.98 12.89 -25.13
CA SER A 28 36.95 12.48 -26.08
C SER A 28 36.10 11.35 -25.50
N SER A 29 34.79 11.48 -25.59
CA SER A 29 33.82 10.45 -25.15
C SER A 29 34.12 9.09 -25.81
N PRO A 30 34.04 7.98 -25.06
CA PRO A 30 34.06 6.65 -25.68
C PRO A 30 32.82 6.52 -26.57
N LYS A 31 33.00 6.04 -27.81
CA LYS A 31 31.88 5.72 -28.69
C LYS A 31 31.30 4.37 -28.24
N LEU A 32 29.99 4.32 -28.01
CA LEU A 32 29.20 3.10 -27.82
C LEU A 32 29.64 2.00 -28.79
N SER A 33 29.67 0.75 -28.32
CA SER A 33 29.93 -0.41 -29.18
C SER A 33 28.85 -0.53 -30.27
N GLN A 34 29.16 -1.17 -31.41
CA GLN A 34 28.24 -1.24 -32.55
C GLN A 34 26.91 -1.94 -32.20
N GLY A 35 26.93 -2.92 -31.28
CA GLY A 35 25.73 -3.56 -30.74
C GLY A 35 24.98 -2.69 -29.72
N ALA A 36 25.69 -1.93 -28.89
CA ALA A 36 25.07 -1.03 -27.92
C ALA A 36 24.39 0.17 -28.61
N SER A 37 24.93 0.65 -29.74
CA SER A 37 24.36 1.78 -30.47
C SER A 37 22.96 1.50 -31.02
N SER A 38 22.69 0.28 -31.53
CA SER A 38 21.34 -0.10 -31.97
C SER A 38 20.35 -0.21 -30.81
N ILE A 39 20.80 -0.68 -29.66
CA ILE A 39 19.96 -0.85 -28.46
C ILE A 39 19.63 0.51 -27.85
N ALA A 40 20.61 1.39 -27.72
CA ALA A 40 20.42 2.76 -27.26
C ALA A 40 19.45 3.52 -28.17
N THR A 41 19.59 3.40 -29.50
CA THR A 41 18.68 4.05 -30.46
C THR A 41 17.24 3.56 -30.30
N TRP A 42 17.04 2.26 -30.10
CA TRP A 42 15.72 1.69 -29.86
C TRP A 42 15.12 2.20 -28.54
N LEU A 43 15.90 2.19 -27.45
CA LEU A 43 15.48 2.67 -26.14
C LEU A 43 15.08 4.15 -26.16
N VAL A 44 15.87 5.01 -26.83
CA VAL A 44 15.55 6.44 -27.00
C VAL A 44 14.21 6.61 -27.73
N SER A 45 14.00 5.89 -28.84
CA SER A 45 12.75 5.97 -29.60
C SER A 45 11.54 5.51 -28.78
N LYS A 46 11.71 4.48 -27.94
CA LYS A 46 10.63 3.91 -27.15
C LYS A 46 10.30 4.73 -25.92
N LEU A 47 11.31 5.32 -25.27
CA LEU A 47 11.09 6.26 -24.18
C LEU A 47 10.43 7.54 -24.67
N ALA A 48 10.81 8.05 -25.84
CA ALA A 48 10.12 9.18 -26.47
C ALA A 48 8.63 8.87 -26.73
N GLU A 49 8.31 7.66 -27.20
CA GLU A 49 6.92 7.20 -27.40
C GLU A 49 6.15 7.09 -26.09
N VAL A 50 6.73 6.43 -25.07
CA VAL A 50 6.08 6.20 -23.77
C VAL A 50 5.88 7.50 -22.98
N LEU A 51 6.84 8.43 -23.07
CA LEU A 51 6.82 9.69 -22.34
C LEU A 51 6.16 10.84 -23.11
N GLU A 52 5.71 10.60 -24.36
CA GLU A 52 5.20 11.61 -25.28
C GLU A 52 6.16 12.80 -25.49
N LEU A 53 7.47 12.52 -25.55
CA LEU A 53 8.55 13.51 -25.75
C LEU A 53 9.14 13.43 -27.18
N ASP A 54 9.86 14.46 -27.62
CA ASP A 54 10.67 14.36 -28.85
C ASP A 54 11.89 13.46 -28.59
N VAL A 55 12.29 12.66 -29.59
CA VAL A 55 13.49 11.79 -29.54
C VAL A 55 14.75 12.60 -29.17
N GLN A 56 14.82 13.88 -29.55
CA GLN A 56 15.94 14.77 -29.23
C GLN A 56 15.96 15.22 -27.76
N GLU A 57 14.87 15.04 -27.02
CA GLU A 57 14.76 15.39 -25.59
C GLU A 57 15.17 14.24 -24.66
N ILE A 58 15.42 13.05 -25.22
CA ILE A 58 15.90 11.89 -24.48
C ILE A 58 17.44 11.87 -24.48
N ASP A 59 18.02 12.23 -23.33
CA ASP A 59 19.44 12.12 -23.05
C ASP A 59 19.80 10.70 -22.59
N ILE A 60 20.75 10.06 -23.28
CA ILE A 60 21.20 8.70 -23.01
C ILE A 60 22.03 8.55 -21.73
N HIS A 61 22.53 9.66 -21.17
CA HIS A 61 23.32 9.68 -19.93
C HIS A 61 22.48 10.06 -18.71
N ARG A 62 21.23 10.51 -18.92
CA ARG A 62 20.30 10.88 -17.85
C ARG A 62 19.74 9.64 -17.18
N ASP A 63 19.57 9.73 -15.86
CA ASP A 63 19.09 8.63 -15.05
C ASP A 63 17.64 8.25 -15.39
N PHE A 64 17.31 6.95 -15.44
CA PHE A 64 15.95 6.49 -15.69
C PHE A 64 14.94 7.00 -14.66
N THR A 65 15.36 7.22 -13.41
CA THR A 65 14.51 7.77 -12.34
C THR A 65 14.07 9.20 -12.64
N ASP A 66 14.84 9.96 -13.41
CA ASP A 66 14.51 11.33 -13.80
C ASP A 66 13.47 11.41 -14.93
N TYR A 67 13.20 10.29 -15.61
CA TYR A 67 12.20 10.19 -16.68
C TYR A 67 10.78 9.92 -16.16
N ALA A 68 10.57 9.89 -14.84
CA ALA A 68 9.26 9.71 -14.19
C ALA A 68 8.47 8.46 -14.67
N LEU A 69 9.19 7.43 -15.12
CA LEU A 69 8.59 6.17 -15.55
C LEU A 69 7.91 5.46 -14.38
N ASN A 70 6.66 5.07 -14.55
CA ASN A 70 5.98 4.25 -13.56
C ASN A 70 6.35 2.77 -13.69
N SER A 71 6.04 1.96 -12.67
CA SER A 71 6.43 0.55 -12.64
C SER A 71 5.79 -0.29 -13.74
N ILE A 72 4.66 0.14 -14.32
CA ILE A 72 4.00 -0.56 -15.43
C ILE A 72 4.73 -0.24 -16.74
N GLU A 73 5.06 1.03 -16.98
CA GLU A 73 5.83 1.49 -18.14
C GLU A 73 7.21 0.82 -18.20
N ALA A 74 7.91 0.71 -17.06
CA ALA A 74 9.21 0.07 -16.99
C ALA A 74 9.17 -1.45 -17.26
N VAL A 75 8.11 -2.12 -16.80
CA VAL A 75 7.89 -3.55 -17.07
C VAL A 75 7.51 -3.78 -18.53
N ASN A 76 6.63 -2.93 -19.10
CA ASN A 76 6.25 -3.00 -20.51
C ASN A 76 7.47 -2.75 -21.41
N LEU A 77 8.27 -1.73 -21.09
CA LEU A 77 9.49 -1.42 -21.85
C LEU A 77 10.50 -2.57 -21.80
N SER A 78 10.62 -3.24 -20.65
CA SER A 78 11.47 -4.43 -20.50
C SER A 78 10.97 -5.62 -21.34
N GLY A 79 9.64 -5.82 -21.44
CA GLY A 79 9.04 -6.83 -22.32
C GLY A 79 9.22 -6.51 -23.81
N GLU A 80 9.07 -5.25 -24.21
CA GLU A 80 9.34 -4.82 -25.58
C GLU A 80 10.83 -4.95 -25.95
N LEU A 81 11.73 -4.70 -24.99
CA LEU A 81 13.17 -4.84 -25.18
C LEU A 81 13.58 -6.31 -25.31
N GLU A 82 12.94 -7.22 -24.57
CA GLU A 82 13.07 -8.67 -24.74
C GLU A 82 12.66 -9.12 -26.15
N ASN A 83 11.55 -8.60 -26.67
CA ASN A 83 11.11 -8.85 -28.05
C ASN A 83 12.08 -8.30 -29.10
N PHE A 84 12.63 -7.10 -28.86
CA PHE A 84 13.61 -6.48 -29.76
C PHE A 84 14.93 -7.26 -29.81
N LEU A 85 15.38 -7.79 -28.67
CA LEU A 85 16.64 -8.54 -28.58
C LEU A 85 16.50 -10.03 -28.87
N GLY A 86 15.29 -10.60 -28.76
CA GLY A 86 15.06 -12.04 -28.94
C GLY A 86 15.61 -12.89 -27.80
N HIS A 87 15.82 -12.30 -26.61
CA HIS A 87 16.38 -12.96 -25.43
C HIS A 87 15.59 -12.57 -24.18
N ARG A 88 15.36 -13.53 -23.28
CA ARG A 88 14.73 -13.32 -21.96
C ARG A 88 15.49 -12.29 -21.13
N LEU A 89 14.81 -11.25 -20.66
CA LEU A 89 15.38 -10.22 -19.80
C LEU A 89 14.71 -10.21 -18.42
N SER A 90 15.39 -9.66 -17.41
CA SER A 90 14.75 -9.42 -16.11
C SER A 90 13.67 -8.34 -16.26
N PRO A 91 12.45 -8.51 -15.71
CA PRO A 91 11.44 -7.46 -15.67
C PRO A 91 11.87 -6.22 -14.87
N THR A 92 12.94 -6.34 -14.07
CA THR A 92 13.53 -5.23 -13.30
C THR A 92 14.74 -4.60 -13.97
N LEU A 93 15.13 -5.06 -15.17
CA LEU A 93 16.41 -4.71 -15.76
C LEU A 93 16.60 -3.20 -15.93
N LEU A 94 15.52 -2.48 -16.23
CA LEU A 94 15.53 -1.02 -16.35
C LEU A 94 15.94 -0.31 -15.04
N TRP A 95 15.69 -0.94 -13.88
CA TRP A 95 16.07 -0.45 -12.55
C TRP A 95 17.44 -0.95 -12.09
N ASP A 96 18.04 -1.87 -12.85
CA ASP A 96 19.33 -2.44 -12.55
C ASP A 96 20.50 -1.64 -13.13
N HIS A 97 20.20 -0.67 -14.01
CA HIS A 97 21.14 0.20 -14.70
C HIS A 97 20.68 1.66 -14.62
N ASP A 98 21.62 2.58 -14.42
CA ASP A 98 21.30 3.98 -14.12
C ASP A 98 20.73 4.73 -15.35
N ASN A 99 21.24 4.46 -16.56
CA ASN A 99 20.85 5.18 -17.78
C ASN A 99 20.86 4.30 -19.05
N ILE A 100 20.41 4.87 -20.18
CA ILE A 100 20.28 4.19 -21.47
C ILE A 100 21.63 3.66 -21.96
N GLU A 101 22.70 4.41 -21.80
CA GLU A 101 24.06 3.99 -22.19
C GLU A 101 24.50 2.74 -21.43
N ALA A 102 24.42 2.77 -20.09
CA ALA A 102 24.82 1.65 -19.24
C ALA A 102 24.01 0.37 -19.52
N LEU A 103 22.70 0.53 -19.74
CA LEU A 103 21.82 -0.59 -20.09
C LEU A 103 22.15 -1.16 -21.49
N ALA A 104 22.39 -0.29 -22.47
CA ALA A 104 22.69 -0.70 -23.83
C ALA A 104 24.03 -1.45 -23.94
N GLU A 105 25.05 -1.02 -23.19
CA GLU A 105 26.34 -1.71 -23.15
C GLU A 105 26.24 -3.08 -22.46
N TYR A 106 25.54 -3.15 -21.33
CA TYR A 106 25.28 -4.41 -20.63
C TYR A 106 24.56 -5.41 -21.54
N LEU A 107 23.51 -4.97 -22.24
CA LEU A 107 22.72 -5.82 -23.12
C LEU A 107 23.51 -6.26 -24.36
N ALA A 108 24.34 -5.40 -24.93
CA ALA A 108 25.21 -5.77 -26.04
C ALA A 108 26.20 -6.88 -25.66
N GLU A 109 26.77 -6.82 -24.45
CA GLU A 109 27.61 -7.90 -23.93
C GLU A 109 26.83 -9.16 -23.59
N TYR A 110 25.63 -9.00 -23.03
CA TYR A 110 24.75 -10.12 -22.66
C TYR A 110 24.35 -10.95 -23.88
N VAL A 111 23.95 -10.28 -24.98
CA VAL A 111 23.60 -10.92 -26.25
C VAL A 111 24.82 -11.60 -26.89
N ALA A 112 26.00 -10.96 -26.84
CA ALA A 112 27.23 -11.53 -27.40
C ALA A 112 27.71 -12.81 -26.70
N LYS A 113 27.28 -13.06 -25.45
CA LYS A 113 27.68 -14.20 -24.63
C LYS A 113 26.74 -15.42 -24.73
N GLN A 114 25.64 -15.33 -25.49
CA GLN A 114 24.69 -16.45 -25.65
C GLN A 114 24.85 -17.22 -26.98
N PRO A 115 24.69 -18.56 -27.00
CA PRO A 115 24.86 -19.36 -28.21
C PRO A 115 23.71 -19.15 -29.22
N THR A 116 24.06 -18.77 -30.44
CA THR A 116 23.12 -18.53 -31.55
C THR A 116 22.53 -19.84 -32.10
N GLY A 117 21.24 -20.09 -31.85
CA GLY A 117 20.47 -21.14 -32.51
C GLY A 117 19.87 -20.63 -33.83
N ASN A 118 20.39 -21.10 -34.96
CA ASN A 118 19.99 -20.69 -36.31
C ASN A 118 19.05 -21.74 -36.92
N SER A 119 17.93 -21.34 -37.54
CA SER A 119 17.28 -22.07 -38.64
C SER A 119 16.27 -21.20 -39.39
N GLN A 120 16.75 -20.57 -40.45
CA GLN A 120 15.94 -20.22 -41.62
C GLN A 120 15.51 -21.51 -42.35
N ALA A 121 14.23 -21.64 -42.71
CA ALA A 121 13.80 -22.50 -43.81
C ALA A 121 12.46 -22.04 -44.42
N ASN A 122 12.58 -21.47 -45.63
CA ASN A 122 11.70 -21.55 -46.79
C ASN A 122 10.25 -21.03 -46.75
N LEU A 123 10.08 -19.88 -47.42
CA LEU A 123 8.89 -19.54 -48.18
C LEU A 123 8.73 -20.47 -49.38
N GLU A 124 7.59 -21.16 -49.48
CA GLU A 124 7.02 -21.56 -50.76
C GLU A 124 5.55 -21.17 -50.84
N THR A 125 5.23 -20.55 -51.98
CA THR A 125 3.95 -20.05 -52.43
C THR A 125 2.96 -21.18 -52.72
N SER A 126 1.70 -21.06 -52.29
CA SER A 126 0.59 -21.58 -53.10
C SER A 126 -0.70 -20.81 -52.88
N SER A 127 -1.28 -20.47 -54.03
CA SER A 127 -2.47 -19.68 -54.28
C SER A 127 -3.77 -20.46 -54.05
N GLY A 128 -4.79 -19.73 -53.56
CA GLY A 128 -6.16 -19.85 -54.05
C GLY A 128 -7.09 -20.82 -53.30
N ARG A 129 -8.12 -20.26 -52.66
CA ARG A 129 -9.54 -20.57 -52.95
C ARG A 129 -10.49 -19.70 -52.15
N SER A 130 -11.36 -19.02 -52.88
CA SER A 130 -12.56 -18.29 -52.45
C SER A 130 -13.74 -19.20 -52.06
N ILE A 131 -14.79 -18.56 -51.50
CA ILE A 131 -16.26 -18.84 -51.51
C ILE A 131 -16.81 -19.30 -50.12
N PRO A 132 -18.06 -18.96 -49.67
CA PRO A 132 -18.90 -17.75 -49.72
C PRO A 132 -19.49 -17.35 -48.34
N GLU A 133 -20.26 -16.25 -48.30
CA GLU A 133 -21.24 -15.93 -47.25
C GLU A 133 -22.36 -16.99 -47.15
N THR A 134 -22.82 -17.31 -45.93
CA THR A 134 -24.26 -17.34 -45.55
C THR A 134 -24.48 -17.51 -44.03
N ASN A 135 -25.15 -16.52 -43.45
CA ASN A 135 -26.18 -16.56 -42.39
C ASN A 135 -26.00 -17.43 -41.12
N GLY A 136 -25.93 -16.73 -39.98
CA GLY A 136 -26.78 -17.03 -38.83
C GLY A 136 -26.07 -17.24 -37.49
N HIS A 137 -26.34 -16.31 -36.56
CA HIS A 137 -26.34 -16.45 -35.10
C HIS A 137 -25.13 -15.97 -34.26
N ILE A 138 -25.46 -14.92 -33.48
CA ILE A 138 -24.96 -14.54 -32.15
C ILE A 138 -23.53 -13.97 -32.12
N SER A 139 -23.45 -12.63 -32.20
CA SER A 139 -22.23 -11.87 -31.96
C SER A 139 -21.83 -11.92 -30.49
N ALA A 140 -20.92 -12.83 -30.14
CA ALA A 140 -20.11 -12.72 -28.94
C ALA A 140 -18.99 -11.70 -29.19
N LYS A 141 -19.29 -10.40 -29.08
CA LYS A 141 -18.25 -9.36 -28.93
C LYS A 141 -17.87 -9.25 -27.44
N ASN A 142 -17.27 -10.31 -26.90
CA ASN A 142 -16.39 -10.15 -25.74
C ASN A 142 -15.02 -9.78 -26.30
N GLY A 143 -14.56 -8.58 -25.97
CA GLY A 143 -13.22 -8.09 -26.28
C GLY A 143 -12.17 -8.86 -25.49
N LEU A 144 -11.87 -10.08 -25.94
CA LEU A 144 -10.59 -10.71 -25.66
C LEU A 144 -9.56 -9.97 -26.52
N ILE A 145 -8.73 -9.16 -25.87
CA ILE A 145 -7.49 -8.66 -26.49
C ILE A 145 -6.68 -9.93 -26.83
N PRO A 146 -6.28 -10.15 -28.09
CA PRO A 146 -5.41 -11.28 -28.43
C PRO A 146 -4.14 -11.17 -27.60
N ASN A 147 -3.82 -12.20 -26.83
CA ASN A 147 -2.56 -12.26 -26.10
C ASN A 147 -1.41 -12.32 -27.12
N GLN A 148 -0.76 -11.17 -27.38
CA GLN A 148 0.36 -11.08 -28.32
C GLN A 148 1.64 -11.72 -27.73
N ASP A 149 1.67 -11.93 -26.41
CA ASP A 149 2.77 -12.56 -25.64
C ASP A 149 2.55 -14.04 -25.36
N ALA A 150 1.51 -14.66 -25.93
CA ALA A 150 1.45 -16.11 -25.97
C ALA A 150 2.48 -16.61 -26.99
N GLU A 151 3.76 -16.69 -26.60
CA GLU A 151 4.66 -17.70 -27.16
C GLU A 151 3.83 -18.96 -27.28
N LYS A 152 3.64 -19.43 -28.52
CA LYS A 152 2.71 -20.52 -28.84
C LYS A 152 2.93 -21.61 -27.80
N LEU A 153 1.98 -21.75 -26.86
CA LEU A 153 1.81 -22.97 -26.08
C LEU A 153 1.63 -24.03 -27.15
N ASN A 154 2.75 -24.64 -27.54
CA ASN A 154 2.79 -25.56 -28.65
C ASN A 154 1.87 -26.71 -28.22
N ASN A 155 1.19 -27.37 -29.17
CA ASN A 155 0.14 -28.35 -28.90
C ASN A 155 0.60 -29.62 -28.14
N GLN A 156 1.73 -29.59 -27.44
CA GLN A 156 2.29 -30.68 -26.66
C GLN A 156 2.76 -30.12 -25.30
N ASP A 157 1.88 -30.30 -24.32
CA ASP A 157 2.01 -30.13 -22.87
C ASP A 157 2.16 -28.71 -22.30
N ILE A 158 1.28 -28.39 -21.34
CA ILE A 158 1.34 -27.18 -20.51
C ILE A 158 2.45 -27.39 -19.47
N PRO A 159 3.43 -26.47 -19.32
CA PRO A 159 4.47 -26.60 -18.32
C PRO A 159 3.89 -26.75 -16.90
N PRO A 160 4.44 -27.65 -16.06
CA PRO A 160 3.98 -27.87 -14.69
C PRO A 160 3.90 -26.61 -13.83
N GLU A 161 4.82 -25.67 -14.00
CA GLU A 161 4.84 -24.37 -13.32
C GLU A 161 3.61 -23.50 -13.62
N TYR A 162 2.86 -23.75 -14.69
CA TYR A 162 1.64 -23.00 -15.02
C TYR A 162 0.37 -23.64 -14.44
N HIS A 163 0.44 -24.87 -13.95
CA HIS A 163 -0.72 -25.59 -13.42
C HIS A 163 -0.47 -26.35 -12.10
N ASN A 164 0.71 -26.18 -11.49
CA ASN A 164 1.06 -26.73 -10.18
C ASN A 164 1.66 -25.64 -9.30
N PHE A 165 0.91 -25.21 -8.28
CA PHE A 165 1.33 -24.16 -7.34
C PHE A 165 2.67 -24.45 -6.64
N HIS A 166 3.06 -25.72 -6.47
CA HIS A 166 4.37 -26.06 -5.90
C HIS A 166 5.54 -25.67 -6.81
N LEU A 167 5.29 -25.44 -8.10
CA LEU A 167 6.27 -25.10 -9.10
C LEU A 167 6.14 -23.66 -9.60
N TYR A 168 5.22 -22.87 -9.02
CA TYR A 168 5.11 -21.45 -9.34
C TYR A 168 6.43 -20.76 -9.02
N PRO A 169 7.04 -20.03 -9.96
CA PRO A 169 8.30 -19.33 -9.72
C PRO A 169 8.25 -18.42 -8.49
N GLU A 170 7.12 -17.75 -8.27
CA GLU A 170 6.88 -16.85 -7.14
C GLU A 170 6.85 -17.61 -5.81
N TYR A 171 6.20 -18.79 -5.78
CA TYR A 171 6.16 -19.63 -4.59
C TYR A 171 7.54 -20.23 -4.27
N ARG A 172 8.29 -20.67 -5.28
CA ARG A 172 9.66 -21.16 -5.11
C ARG A 172 10.59 -20.06 -4.57
N LYS A 173 10.47 -18.83 -5.08
CA LYS A 173 11.18 -17.67 -4.54
C LYS A 173 10.85 -17.43 -3.07
N LEU A 174 9.58 -17.48 -2.69
CA LEU A 174 9.16 -17.39 -1.28
C LEU A 174 9.77 -18.48 -0.42
N GLN A 175 9.83 -19.73 -0.91
CA GLN A 175 10.42 -20.84 -0.16
C GLN A 175 11.91 -20.62 0.11
N LEU A 176 12.67 -20.19 -0.90
CA LEU A 176 14.09 -19.86 -0.75
C LEU A 176 14.30 -18.77 0.31
N GLN A 177 13.52 -17.69 0.26
CA GLN A 177 13.59 -16.62 1.26
C GLN A 177 13.28 -17.12 2.69
N GLN A 178 12.32 -18.05 2.84
CA GLN A 178 12.02 -18.65 4.15
C GLN A 178 13.14 -19.55 4.66
N GLU A 179 13.80 -20.31 3.78
CA GLU A 179 14.95 -21.16 4.12
C GLU A 179 16.14 -20.31 4.56
N GLU A 180 16.39 -19.19 3.88
CA GLU A 180 17.44 -18.24 4.23
C GLU A 180 17.19 -17.60 5.61
N ILE A 181 15.96 -17.14 5.89
CA ILE A 181 15.58 -16.62 7.22
C ILE A 181 15.80 -17.66 8.32
N LYS A 182 15.41 -18.92 8.08
CA LYS A 182 15.62 -20.02 9.04
C LYS A 182 17.10 -20.30 9.25
N ALA A 183 17.91 -20.28 8.20
CA ALA A 183 19.36 -20.51 8.28
C ALA A 183 20.07 -19.46 9.15
N LEU A 184 19.51 -18.26 9.28
CA LEU A 184 20.02 -17.18 10.12
C LEU A 184 19.63 -17.32 11.60
N GLY A 185 18.90 -18.38 11.98
CA GLY A 185 18.40 -18.58 13.33
C GLY A 185 17.31 -17.58 13.74
N VAL A 186 16.76 -16.84 12.79
CA VAL A 186 15.68 -15.88 13.02
C VAL A 186 14.36 -16.61 12.82
N ASN A 187 13.54 -16.67 13.87
CA ASN A 187 12.18 -17.18 13.75
C ASN A 187 11.37 -16.26 12.82
N ASN A 188 10.43 -16.84 12.07
CA ASN A 188 9.53 -16.08 11.22
C ASN A 188 8.83 -14.98 12.04
N PRO A 189 9.09 -13.69 11.77
CA PRO A 189 8.47 -12.60 12.54
C PRO A 189 6.98 -12.45 12.21
N PHE A 190 6.52 -13.05 11.11
CA PHE A 190 5.12 -13.06 10.68
C PHE A 190 4.34 -14.17 11.37
N PHE A 191 3.02 -13.97 11.53
CA PHE A 191 2.11 -14.94 12.16
C PHE A 191 2.41 -15.26 13.62
N THR A 192 3.05 -14.33 14.35
CA THR A 192 3.27 -14.46 15.79
C THR A 192 1.93 -14.57 16.54
N PRO A 193 1.61 -15.70 17.19
CA PRO A 193 0.32 -15.89 17.85
C PRO A 193 0.15 -14.97 19.07
N GLN A 194 -1.02 -14.33 19.16
CA GLN A 194 -1.44 -13.57 20.35
C GLN A 194 -2.39 -14.46 21.16
N GLU A 195 -2.04 -14.76 22.42
CA GLU A 195 -2.70 -15.81 23.20
C GLU A 195 -3.91 -15.31 24.02
N ARG A 196 -4.09 -14.00 24.14
CA ARG A 196 -5.11 -13.33 24.96
C ARG A 196 -5.71 -12.12 24.24
N VAL A 197 -6.67 -11.46 24.89
CA VAL A 197 -7.14 -10.13 24.47
C VAL A 197 -5.95 -9.19 24.32
N VAL A 198 -5.86 -8.53 23.17
CA VAL A 198 -4.75 -7.64 22.85
C VAL A 198 -5.12 -6.19 23.18
N ASN A 199 -4.32 -5.56 24.04
CA ASN A 199 -4.54 -4.19 24.54
C ASN A 199 -3.19 -3.45 24.65
N ASN A 200 -3.00 -2.61 25.67
CA ASN A 200 -1.69 -2.04 26.06
C ASN A 200 -0.67 -3.12 26.47
N THR A 201 -1.13 -4.33 26.77
CA THR A 201 -0.31 -5.54 26.90
C THR A 201 -0.81 -6.66 26.00
N THR A 202 0.05 -7.65 25.77
CA THR A 202 -0.30 -8.89 25.09
C THR A 202 0.49 -10.08 25.63
N GLN A 203 0.05 -11.30 25.33
CA GLN A 203 0.75 -12.54 25.67
C GLN A 203 1.23 -13.26 24.40
N ILE A 204 2.55 -13.48 24.30
CA ILE A 204 3.21 -14.17 23.18
C ILE A 204 4.21 -15.17 23.75
N GLY A 205 4.07 -16.45 23.39
CA GLY A 205 4.94 -17.52 23.88
C GLY A 205 4.87 -17.66 25.40
N GLY A 206 3.68 -17.52 25.99
CA GLY A 206 3.44 -17.51 27.43
C GLY A 206 3.96 -16.28 28.19
N ARG A 207 4.66 -15.34 27.54
CA ARG A 207 5.23 -14.14 28.16
C ARG A 207 4.35 -12.91 27.93
N GLU A 208 4.12 -12.12 28.97
CA GLU A 208 3.46 -10.82 28.87
C GLU A 208 4.43 -9.74 28.37
N LEU A 209 3.96 -8.91 27.45
CA LEU A 209 4.70 -7.83 26.79
C LEU A 209 3.85 -6.55 26.74
N ILE A 210 4.48 -5.38 26.86
CA ILE A 210 3.85 -4.09 26.53
C ILE A 210 3.65 -4.06 25.01
N ASN A 211 2.46 -3.69 24.55
CA ASN A 211 2.06 -3.89 23.17
C ASN A 211 1.76 -2.58 22.44
N TYR A 212 2.50 -2.35 21.36
CA TYR A 212 2.30 -1.24 20.43
C TYR A 212 1.97 -1.73 19.02
N ALA A 213 1.61 -3.01 18.85
CA ALA A 213 1.45 -3.66 17.54
C ALA A 213 0.01 -3.76 17.04
N THR A 214 -0.94 -3.12 17.72
CA THR A 214 -2.37 -3.22 17.37
C THR A 214 -3.06 -1.88 17.35
N TYR A 215 -4.09 -1.77 16.53
CA TYR A 215 -4.89 -0.57 16.32
C TYR A 215 -6.06 -0.41 17.32
N ASN A 216 -5.92 -0.97 18.53
CA ASN A 216 -6.94 -0.90 19.59
C ASN A 216 -6.87 0.44 20.35
N TYR A 217 -6.99 1.55 19.62
CA TYR A 217 -6.70 2.91 20.11
C TYR A 217 -7.46 3.29 21.38
N LEU A 218 -8.74 2.91 21.46
CA LEU A 218 -9.63 3.28 22.56
C LEU A 218 -9.84 2.15 23.60
N GLY A 219 -9.08 1.06 23.47
CA GLY A 219 -9.19 -0.07 24.39
C GLY A 219 -10.51 -0.84 24.26
N MET A 220 -11.18 -0.76 23.11
CA MET A 220 -12.48 -1.37 22.85
C MET A 220 -12.41 -2.90 22.74
N CYS A 221 -11.31 -3.44 22.20
CA CYS A 221 -11.12 -4.89 22.18
C CYS A 221 -10.94 -5.40 23.62
N GLY A 222 -11.89 -6.21 24.07
CA GLY A 222 -11.93 -6.75 25.43
C GLY A 222 -12.69 -5.90 26.44
N ASP A 223 -13.32 -4.79 26.04
CA ASP A 223 -14.21 -4.04 26.92
C ASP A 223 -15.43 -4.93 27.29
N PRO A 224 -15.84 -4.98 28.57
CA PRO A 224 -16.95 -5.82 29.01
C PRO A 224 -18.29 -5.51 28.34
N VAL A 225 -18.58 -4.23 28.07
CA VAL A 225 -19.85 -3.80 27.46
C VAL A 225 -19.93 -4.29 26.02
N ILE A 226 -18.84 -4.11 25.27
CA ILE A 226 -18.73 -4.52 23.87
C ILE A 226 -18.76 -6.05 23.76
N SER A 227 -18.00 -6.73 24.61
CA SER A 227 -17.97 -8.20 24.66
C SER A 227 -19.34 -8.80 24.98
N GLN A 228 -20.11 -8.15 25.86
CA GLN A 228 -21.46 -8.59 26.19
C GLN A 228 -22.42 -8.35 25.02
N ALA A 229 -22.38 -7.18 24.37
CA ALA A 229 -23.20 -6.91 23.19
C ALA A 229 -22.99 -7.93 22.06
N ALA A 230 -21.75 -8.36 21.84
CA ALA A 230 -21.44 -9.42 20.89
C ALA A 230 -22.09 -10.77 21.27
N LYS A 231 -22.03 -11.17 22.55
CA LYS A 231 -22.65 -12.40 23.06
C LYS A 231 -24.17 -12.35 22.94
N ASP A 232 -24.78 -11.24 23.34
CA ASP A 232 -26.23 -11.05 23.23
C ASP A 232 -26.70 -11.14 21.77
N ALA A 233 -25.90 -10.62 20.83
CA ALA A 233 -26.18 -10.74 19.41
C ALA A 233 -26.01 -12.18 18.89
N ILE A 234 -25.05 -12.95 19.41
CA ILE A 234 -24.93 -14.37 19.10
C ILE A 234 -26.17 -15.13 19.57
N ASP A 235 -26.60 -14.91 20.82
CA ASP A 235 -27.76 -15.59 21.39
C ASP A 235 -29.05 -15.25 20.63
N ARG A 236 -29.18 -14.00 20.14
CA ARG A 236 -30.38 -13.54 19.44
C ARG A 236 -30.39 -13.84 17.94
N TYR A 237 -29.26 -13.66 17.25
CA TYR A 237 -29.19 -13.63 15.79
C TYR A 237 -28.27 -14.69 15.17
N GLY A 238 -27.52 -15.43 16.00
CA GLY A 238 -26.48 -16.36 15.57
C GLY A 238 -25.18 -15.68 15.16
N THR A 239 -24.24 -16.48 14.66
CA THR A 239 -22.87 -16.05 14.32
C THR A 239 -22.71 -15.52 12.89
N SER A 240 -23.76 -15.55 12.07
CA SER A 240 -23.68 -15.17 10.65
C SER A 240 -24.94 -14.44 10.17
N ALA A 241 -24.78 -13.61 9.14
CA ALA A 241 -25.91 -13.06 8.39
C ALA A 241 -26.60 -14.14 7.53
N CYS A 242 -25.91 -15.24 7.22
CA CYS A 242 -26.38 -16.40 6.44
C CYS A 242 -26.81 -16.14 4.99
N ALA A 243 -26.82 -14.88 4.53
CA ALA A 243 -27.09 -14.50 3.15
C ALA A 243 -26.59 -13.07 2.86
N SER A 244 -26.70 -12.66 1.59
CA SER A 244 -26.59 -11.24 1.21
C SER A 244 -27.67 -10.42 1.89
N ARG A 245 -27.30 -9.21 2.33
CA ARG A 245 -28.20 -8.26 2.99
C ARG A 245 -29.34 -7.80 2.08
N LEU A 246 -29.10 -7.70 0.78
CA LEU A 246 -30.11 -7.28 -0.19
C LEU A 246 -31.32 -8.22 -0.23
N LEU A 247 -31.13 -9.51 0.05
CA LEU A 247 -32.19 -10.52 -0.02
C LEU A 247 -32.72 -10.89 1.37
N SER A 248 -32.01 -11.73 2.10
CA SER A 248 -32.49 -12.33 3.36
C SER A 248 -31.50 -12.23 4.53
N GLY A 249 -30.34 -11.64 4.30
CA GLY A 249 -29.29 -11.48 5.32
C GLY A 249 -29.42 -10.25 6.19
N GLU A 250 -30.33 -9.32 5.85
CA GLU A 250 -30.56 -8.09 6.61
C GLU A 250 -31.17 -8.40 7.99
N LYS A 251 -30.61 -7.79 9.03
CA LYS A 251 -31.13 -7.84 10.39
C LYS A 251 -31.35 -6.41 10.89
N PRO A 252 -32.33 -6.17 11.79
CA PRO A 252 -32.57 -4.83 12.33
C PRO A 252 -31.32 -4.13 12.86
N LEU A 253 -30.42 -4.91 13.47
CA LEU A 253 -29.12 -4.48 13.99
C LEU A 253 -28.23 -3.83 12.92
N HIS A 254 -28.28 -4.29 11.66
CA HIS A 254 -27.45 -3.72 10.60
C HIS A 254 -27.86 -2.30 10.26
N ARG A 255 -29.18 -2.04 10.15
CA ARG A 255 -29.68 -0.68 9.94
C ARG A 255 -29.48 0.23 11.15
N GLU A 256 -29.59 -0.32 12.36
CA GLU A 256 -29.26 0.42 13.58
C GLU A 256 -27.79 0.88 13.59
N LEU A 257 -26.87 -0.01 13.22
CA LEU A 257 -25.46 0.31 13.07
C LEU A 257 -25.21 1.39 12.00
N GLU A 258 -25.80 1.26 10.81
CA GLU A 258 -25.61 2.24 9.73
C GLU A 258 -26.08 3.64 10.13
N LYS A 259 -27.22 3.74 10.82
CA LYS A 259 -27.70 5.02 11.34
C LYS A 259 -26.77 5.58 12.41
N GLU A 260 -26.30 4.73 13.34
CA GLU A 260 -25.39 5.17 14.39
C GLU A 260 -24.06 5.70 13.82
N ILE A 261 -23.54 5.08 12.74
CA ILE A 261 -22.36 5.54 12.00
C ILE A 261 -22.63 6.91 11.35
N ALA A 262 -23.74 7.03 10.61
CA ALA A 262 -24.12 8.28 9.94
C ALA A 262 -24.28 9.43 10.95
N ASP A 263 -24.99 9.19 12.05
CA ASP A 263 -25.19 10.14 13.15
C ASP A 263 -23.88 10.52 13.85
N PHE A 264 -22.93 9.57 13.96
CA PHE A 264 -21.65 9.83 14.61
C PHE A 264 -20.76 10.73 13.75
N ILE A 265 -20.72 10.51 12.43
CA ILE A 265 -19.93 11.30 11.48
C ILE A 265 -20.63 12.65 11.19
N GLY A 266 -21.96 12.66 11.15
CA GLY A 266 -22.77 13.82 10.77
C GLY A 266 -23.17 13.82 9.28
N THR A 267 -23.38 12.65 8.69
CA THR A 267 -23.80 12.47 7.29
C THR A 267 -25.25 11.99 7.19
N GLU A 268 -25.80 11.94 5.98
CA GLU A 268 -27.23 11.61 5.77
C GLU A 268 -27.54 10.11 5.96
N ASP A 269 -26.68 9.21 5.47
CA ASP A 269 -26.81 7.76 5.67
C ASP A 269 -25.42 7.11 5.58
N SER A 270 -25.35 5.81 5.91
CA SER A 270 -24.18 4.99 5.67
C SER A 270 -24.54 3.57 5.20
N ILE A 271 -23.55 2.87 4.64
CA ILE A 271 -23.62 1.47 4.25
C ILE A 271 -22.44 0.71 4.86
N VAL A 272 -22.71 -0.47 5.43
CA VAL A 272 -21.69 -1.34 6.05
C VAL A 272 -21.36 -2.56 5.20
N TYR A 273 -20.06 -2.80 5.03
CA TYR A 273 -19.43 -3.91 4.32
C TYR A 273 -18.71 -4.86 5.30
N VAL A 274 -18.32 -6.05 4.81
CA VAL A 274 -17.68 -7.12 5.61
C VAL A 274 -16.20 -6.92 5.92
N GLY A 275 -15.51 -5.96 5.29
CA GLY A 275 -14.11 -5.68 5.59
C GLY A 275 -13.63 -4.33 5.06
N GLY A 276 -12.75 -3.66 5.82
CA GLY A 276 -12.23 -2.33 5.46
C GLY A 276 -11.49 -2.32 4.11
N HIS A 277 -10.63 -3.31 3.86
CA HIS A 277 -9.93 -3.42 2.57
C HIS A 277 -10.93 -3.54 1.41
N ALA A 278 -11.87 -4.47 1.50
CA ALA A 278 -12.88 -4.69 0.47
C ALA A 278 -13.79 -3.47 0.27
N THR A 279 -14.00 -2.65 1.30
CA THR A 279 -14.81 -1.43 1.23
C THR A 279 -14.19 -0.41 0.26
N ASN A 280 -12.89 -0.12 0.40
CA ASN A 280 -12.16 0.75 -0.54
C ASN A 280 -12.23 0.17 -1.96
N VAL A 281 -11.83 -1.11 -2.09
CA VAL A 281 -11.77 -1.79 -3.38
C VAL A 281 -13.10 -1.75 -4.12
N THR A 282 -14.18 -2.21 -3.48
CA THR A 282 -15.50 -2.29 -4.13
C THR A 282 -16.16 -0.95 -4.35
N THR A 283 -15.87 0.06 -3.54
CA THR A 283 -16.53 1.38 -3.68
C THR A 283 -15.90 2.13 -4.83
N ILE A 284 -14.57 2.22 -4.86
CA ILE A 284 -13.84 2.95 -5.90
C ILE A 284 -14.05 2.29 -7.26
N SER A 285 -13.84 0.97 -7.36
CA SER A 285 -14.00 0.22 -8.62
C SER A 285 -15.41 0.23 -9.19
N HIS A 286 -16.42 0.45 -8.35
CA HIS A 286 -17.83 0.44 -8.79
C HIS A 286 -18.33 1.82 -9.20
N LEU A 287 -17.88 2.89 -8.51
CA LEU A 287 -18.34 4.25 -8.78
C LEU A 287 -17.65 4.89 -9.99
N PHE A 288 -16.40 4.50 -10.27
CA PHE A 288 -15.54 5.12 -11.29
C PHE A 288 -15.13 4.10 -12.36
N GLY A 289 -14.82 4.60 -13.57
CA GLY A 289 -14.45 3.75 -14.70
C GLY A 289 -13.54 4.43 -15.72
N LYS A 290 -13.34 3.79 -16.87
CA LYS A 290 -12.42 4.20 -17.96
C LYS A 290 -12.49 5.63 -18.49
N ASN A 291 -13.57 6.37 -18.21
CA ASN A 291 -13.75 7.76 -18.64
C ASN A 291 -13.48 8.77 -17.50
N ASP A 292 -13.05 8.28 -16.34
CA ASP A 292 -12.83 9.04 -15.12
C ASP A 292 -11.35 9.07 -14.75
N LEU A 293 -11.01 9.98 -13.84
CA LEU A 293 -9.67 10.11 -13.26
C LEU A 293 -9.75 9.92 -11.74
N ILE A 294 -8.79 9.19 -11.19
CA ILE A 294 -8.59 9.05 -9.75
C ILE A 294 -7.22 9.61 -9.38
N LEU A 295 -7.24 10.64 -8.53
CA LEU A 295 -6.07 11.25 -7.93
C LEU A 295 -5.95 10.76 -6.50
N HIS A 296 -4.84 10.12 -6.16
CA HIS A 296 -4.63 9.63 -4.80
C HIS A 296 -3.28 10.09 -4.26
N ASP A 297 -3.19 10.26 -2.94
CA ASP A 297 -1.93 10.55 -2.29
C ASP A 297 -0.92 9.42 -2.54
N SER A 298 0.35 9.76 -2.77
CA SER A 298 1.42 8.79 -2.99
C SER A 298 1.61 7.76 -1.86
N LEU A 299 1.19 8.07 -0.63
CA LEU A 299 1.23 7.16 0.53
C LEU A 299 -0.10 6.46 0.81
N SER A 300 -1.07 6.56 -0.11
CA SER A 300 -2.39 5.92 0.05
C SER A 300 -2.29 4.42 0.32
N HIS A 301 -3.17 3.93 1.19
CA HIS A 301 -3.25 2.53 1.56
C HIS A 301 -3.53 1.63 0.35
N ASN A 302 -2.91 0.44 0.33
CA ASN A 302 -2.98 -0.50 -0.80
C ASN A 302 -4.42 -0.78 -1.28
N SER A 303 -5.39 -0.86 -0.37
CA SER A 303 -6.80 -1.09 -0.75
C SER A 303 -7.39 0.00 -1.65
N ILE A 304 -6.93 1.24 -1.51
CA ILE A 304 -7.32 2.36 -2.39
C ILE A 304 -6.75 2.09 -3.78
N LEU A 305 -5.45 1.81 -3.88
CA LEU A 305 -4.79 1.48 -5.15
C LEU A 305 -5.45 0.28 -5.85
N GLN A 306 -5.79 -0.79 -5.12
CA GLN A 306 -6.49 -1.93 -5.70
C GLN A 306 -7.88 -1.55 -6.23
N GLY A 307 -8.60 -0.67 -5.54
CA GLY A 307 -9.85 -0.10 -6.04
C GLY A 307 -9.67 0.74 -7.31
N CYS A 308 -8.63 1.57 -7.35
CA CYS A 308 -8.26 2.36 -8.52
C CYS A 308 -7.95 1.46 -9.73
N ILE A 309 -7.10 0.44 -9.54
CA ILE A 309 -6.71 -0.51 -10.60
C ILE A 309 -7.95 -1.23 -11.15
N LEU A 310 -8.79 -1.77 -10.26
CA LEU A 310 -10.00 -2.49 -10.67
C LEU A 310 -11.07 -1.61 -11.32
N SER A 311 -11.05 -0.29 -11.07
CA SER A 311 -11.97 0.65 -11.73
C SER A 311 -11.71 0.77 -13.25
N GLY A 312 -10.45 0.59 -13.67
CA GLY A 312 -10.01 0.90 -15.03
C GLY A 312 -10.01 2.39 -15.38
N ALA A 313 -10.21 3.29 -14.41
CA ALA A 313 -10.03 4.74 -14.57
C ALA A 313 -8.55 5.10 -14.81
N SER A 314 -8.29 6.30 -15.31
CA SER A 314 -6.93 6.86 -15.25
C SER A 314 -6.54 7.10 -13.80
N ILE A 315 -5.30 6.77 -13.43
CA ILE A 315 -4.80 6.87 -12.05
C ILE A 315 -3.57 7.76 -12.06
N ILE A 316 -3.53 8.79 -11.20
CA ILE A 316 -2.35 9.61 -10.99
C ILE A 316 -2.12 9.75 -9.49
N ALA A 317 -0.93 9.37 -9.03
CA ALA A 317 -0.49 9.67 -7.68
C ALA A 317 0.00 11.13 -7.62
N PHE A 318 -0.41 11.89 -6.61
CA PHE A 318 0.17 13.20 -6.32
C PHE A 318 1.11 13.11 -5.11
N PRO A 319 2.13 14.01 -5.00
CA PRO A 319 3.06 14.00 -3.89
C PRO A 319 2.35 14.06 -2.53
N HIS A 320 2.92 13.36 -1.56
CA HIS A 320 2.30 13.18 -0.24
C HIS A 320 1.91 14.51 0.42
N ASN A 321 0.64 14.62 0.79
CA ASN A 321 0.04 15.78 1.45
C ASN A 321 0.22 17.11 0.70
N ASP A 322 0.47 17.07 -0.61
CA ASP A 322 0.71 18.26 -1.44
C ASP A 322 -0.55 18.69 -2.20
N CYS A 323 -1.31 19.58 -1.57
CA CYS A 323 -2.54 20.14 -2.16
C CYS A 323 -2.25 21.04 -3.38
N GLN A 324 -1.06 21.63 -3.49
CA GLN A 324 -0.69 22.51 -4.60
C GLN A 324 -0.37 21.71 -5.85
N ALA A 325 0.37 20.61 -5.71
CA ALA A 325 0.61 19.67 -6.80
C ALA A 325 -0.70 19.06 -7.31
N LEU A 326 -1.59 18.68 -6.39
CA LEU A 326 -2.95 18.21 -6.73
C LEU A 326 -3.72 19.26 -7.55
N ASP A 327 -3.73 20.53 -7.09
CA ASP A 327 -4.40 21.62 -7.79
C ASP A 327 -3.84 21.83 -9.20
N LYS A 328 -2.51 21.78 -9.37
CA LYS A 328 -1.86 21.89 -10.68
C LYS A 328 -2.27 20.77 -11.64
N ILE A 329 -2.25 19.52 -11.17
CA ILE A 329 -2.69 18.35 -11.97
C ILE A 329 -4.14 18.53 -12.43
N LEU A 330 -5.01 19.00 -11.53
CA LEU A 330 -6.42 19.24 -11.86
C LEU A 330 -6.60 20.40 -12.85
N GLN A 331 -5.87 21.51 -12.70
CA GLN A 331 -5.90 22.62 -13.65
C GLN A 331 -5.60 22.16 -15.08
N GLU A 332 -4.63 21.26 -15.24
CA GLU A 332 -4.20 20.75 -16.54
C GLU A 332 -5.14 19.69 -17.11
N ARG A 333 -5.66 18.78 -16.27
CA ARG A 333 -6.28 17.53 -16.73
C ARG A 333 -7.77 17.41 -16.48
N ARG A 334 -8.37 18.21 -15.58
CA ARG A 334 -9.76 18.03 -15.12
C ARG A 334 -10.77 17.96 -16.27
N HIS A 335 -10.57 18.74 -17.32
CA HIS A 335 -11.51 18.86 -18.45
C HIS A 335 -11.51 17.64 -19.40
N HIS A 336 -10.56 16.72 -19.27
CA HIS A 336 -10.48 15.51 -20.10
C HIS A 336 -11.31 14.34 -19.57
N TYR A 337 -11.87 14.46 -18.36
CA TYR A 337 -12.54 13.37 -17.66
C TYR A 337 -13.98 13.70 -17.28
N GLN A 338 -14.87 12.69 -17.31
CA GLN A 338 -16.27 12.87 -16.92
C GLN A 338 -16.39 13.13 -15.42
N ARG A 339 -15.78 12.28 -14.60
CA ARG A 339 -15.70 12.43 -13.14
C ARG A 339 -14.25 12.37 -12.70
N VAL A 340 -13.97 13.05 -11.57
CA VAL A 340 -12.67 12.99 -10.91
C VAL A 340 -12.88 12.67 -9.45
N LEU A 341 -12.16 11.68 -8.93
CA LEU A 341 -12.09 11.36 -7.51
C LEU A 341 -10.74 11.79 -6.97
N ILE A 342 -10.74 12.52 -5.85
CA ILE A 342 -9.58 12.78 -5.02
C ILE A 342 -9.68 11.84 -3.81
N VAL A 343 -8.62 11.10 -3.50
CA VAL A 343 -8.57 10.19 -2.34
C VAL A 343 -7.40 10.55 -1.43
N ILE A 344 -7.71 10.78 -0.15
CA ILE A 344 -6.74 11.05 0.92
C ILE A 344 -7.09 10.21 2.17
N GLU A 345 -6.16 10.10 3.11
CA GLU A 345 -6.38 9.47 4.42
C GLU A 345 -6.47 10.52 5.52
N GLY A 346 -7.35 10.33 6.50
CA GLY A 346 -7.48 11.27 7.62
C GLY A 346 -6.30 11.24 8.60
N VAL A 347 -5.62 10.09 8.71
CA VAL A 347 -4.29 9.93 9.34
C VAL A 347 -3.53 8.92 8.50
N TYR A 348 -2.36 9.31 7.99
CA TYR A 348 -1.55 8.39 7.20
C TYR A 348 -0.85 7.37 8.09
N SER A 349 -1.11 6.08 7.85
CA SER A 349 -0.68 5.00 8.76
C SER A 349 0.84 4.83 8.87
N THR A 350 1.59 5.36 7.91
CA THR A 350 3.05 5.20 7.81
C THR A 350 3.76 6.20 8.70
N ASP A 351 3.35 7.47 8.62
CA ASP A 351 4.03 8.59 9.26
C ASP A 351 3.23 9.24 10.40
N GLY A 352 1.93 8.94 10.49
CA GLY A 352 1.06 9.44 11.54
C GLY A 352 0.79 10.94 11.46
N ASP A 353 1.00 11.54 10.30
CA ASP A 353 0.63 12.90 9.99
C ASP A 353 -0.82 12.96 9.46
N ILE A 354 -1.34 14.19 9.42
CA ILE A 354 -2.74 14.51 9.19
C ILE A 354 -2.79 15.53 8.03
N PRO A 355 -3.65 15.36 7.02
CA PRO A 355 -3.76 16.31 5.93
C PRO A 355 -4.44 17.61 6.35
N ASP A 356 -4.15 18.70 5.63
CA ASP A 356 -4.95 19.93 5.72
C ASP A 356 -6.26 19.76 4.93
N LEU A 357 -7.23 19.06 5.54
CA LEU A 357 -8.51 18.74 4.90
C LEU A 357 -9.26 19.98 4.34
N PRO A 358 -9.30 21.14 5.02
CA PRO A 358 -9.85 22.37 4.45
C PRO A 358 -9.27 22.75 3.08
N GLU A 359 -7.95 22.62 2.88
CA GLU A 359 -7.31 22.92 1.59
C GLU A 359 -7.76 21.94 0.50
N PHE A 360 -7.80 20.63 0.80
CA PHE A 360 -8.29 19.62 -0.15
C PHE A 360 -9.77 19.83 -0.52
N ILE A 361 -10.61 20.23 0.43
CA ILE A 361 -12.01 20.61 0.16
C ILE A 361 -12.07 21.83 -0.76
N ALA A 362 -11.23 22.83 -0.56
CA ALA A 362 -11.19 24.02 -1.42
C ALA A 362 -10.79 23.67 -2.86
N VAL A 363 -9.78 22.80 -3.04
CA VAL A 363 -9.35 22.30 -4.36
C VAL A 363 -10.46 21.46 -5.02
N LYS A 364 -11.08 20.53 -4.27
CA LYS A 364 -12.25 19.76 -4.72
C LYS A 364 -13.35 20.67 -5.27
N LYS A 365 -13.75 21.69 -4.50
CA LYS A 365 -14.82 22.64 -4.88
C LYS A 365 -14.44 23.44 -6.12
N ARG A 366 -13.20 23.93 -6.21
CA ARG A 366 -12.68 24.69 -7.36
C ARG A 366 -12.79 23.90 -8.66
N HIS A 367 -12.42 22.61 -8.62
CA HIS A 367 -12.35 21.74 -9.79
C HIS A 367 -13.59 20.87 -10.02
N LYS A 368 -14.62 21.00 -9.17
CA LYS A 368 -15.84 20.18 -9.26
C LYS A 368 -15.51 18.68 -9.32
N ALA A 369 -14.67 18.25 -8.38
CA ALA A 369 -14.28 16.85 -8.19
C ALA A 369 -15.07 16.24 -7.02
N PHE A 370 -15.02 14.92 -6.90
CA PHE A 370 -15.42 14.20 -5.70
C PHE A 370 -14.22 14.05 -4.75
N LEU A 371 -14.47 14.00 -3.46
CA LEU A 371 -13.48 13.77 -2.41
C LEU A 371 -13.90 12.57 -1.56
N MET A 372 -12.98 11.64 -1.41
CA MET A 372 -13.08 10.51 -0.50
C MET A 372 -11.98 10.63 0.56
N VAL A 373 -12.39 10.52 1.83
CA VAL A 373 -11.48 10.52 2.97
C VAL A 373 -11.56 9.14 3.64
N ASP A 374 -10.43 8.45 3.69
CA ASP A 374 -10.29 7.21 4.46
C ASP A 374 -9.97 7.56 5.93
N GLU A 375 -10.97 7.39 6.78
CA GLU A 375 -10.96 7.67 8.21
C GLU A 375 -10.40 6.50 9.05
N ALA A 376 -9.79 5.47 8.44
CA ALA A 376 -9.45 4.25 9.18
C ALA A 376 -8.56 4.47 10.41
N HIS A 377 -7.61 5.42 10.35
CA HIS A 377 -6.73 5.76 11.48
C HIS A 377 -7.16 7.01 12.27
N SER A 378 -8.22 7.69 11.85
CA SER A 378 -8.69 8.94 12.44
C SER A 378 -10.06 8.81 13.12
N ILE A 379 -10.98 7.96 12.65
CA ILE A 379 -12.25 7.74 13.36
C ILE A 379 -12.02 7.06 14.72
N GLY A 380 -12.69 7.57 15.74
CA GLY A 380 -12.46 7.23 17.14
C GLY A 380 -11.19 7.85 17.73
N VAL A 381 -10.37 8.53 16.93
CA VAL A 381 -9.03 8.98 17.33
C VAL A 381 -8.91 10.48 17.31
N LEU A 382 -9.28 11.13 16.21
CA LEU A 382 -9.14 12.57 16.02
C LEU A 382 -10.42 13.32 16.39
N GLY A 383 -10.24 14.60 16.74
CA GLY A 383 -11.32 15.46 17.20
C GLY A 383 -11.59 15.30 18.70
N LYS A 384 -12.45 16.17 19.24
CA LYS A 384 -12.77 16.18 20.68
C LYS A 384 -13.59 14.96 21.10
N HIS A 385 -14.46 14.47 20.21
CA HIS A 385 -15.35 13.34 20.48
C HIS A 385 -15.00 12.10 19.65
N GLY A 386 -13.84 12.12 18.97
CA GLY A 386 -13.37 11.00 18.17
C GLY A 386 -14.10 10.84 16.85
N ARG A 387 -14.70 11.90 16.27
CA ARG A 387 -15.48 11.76 15.03
C ARG A 387 -14.63 11.68 13.77
N GLY A 388 -13.31 11.85 13.87
CA GLY A 388 -12.40 11.75 12.74
C GLY A 388 -11.74 13.06 12.36
N VAL A 389 -11.08 13.07 11.20
CA VAL A 389 -10.36 14.24 10.69
C VAL A 389 -11.33 15.39 10.37
N GLY A 390 -12.58 15.08 10.01
CA GLY A 390 -13.61 16.09 9.79
C GLY A 390 -13.86 16.98 11.02
N GLU A 391 -14.05 16.37 12.19
CA GLU A 391 -14.20 17.09 13.46
C GLU A 391 -12.92 17.80 13.87
N PHE A 392 -11.76 17.17 13.67
CA PHE A 392 -10.46 17.73 14.02
C PHE A 392 -10.17 19.04 13.28
N CYS A 393 -10.46 19.08 11.97
CA CYS A 393 -10.29 20.27 11.15
C CYS A 393 -11.47 21.24 11.22
N GLY A 394 -12.56 20.88 11.91
CA GLY A 394 -13.75 21.73 12.03
C GLY A 394 -14.49 21.96 10.70
N VAL A 395 -14.49 20.98 9.80
CA VAL A 395 -15.15 21.07 8.49
C VAL A 395 -16.56 20.48 8.55
N ASP A 396 -17.42 20.91 7.63
CA ASP A 396 -18.75 20.32 7.46
C ASP A 396 -18.61 18.93 6.79
N PRO A 397 -19.13 17.83 7.39
CA PRO A 397 -19.09 16.51 6.76
C PRO A 397 -19.72 16.47 5.36
N ALA A 398 -20.66 17.36 5.04
CA ALA A 398 -21.28 17.45 3.72
C ALA A 398 -20.33 17.95 2.61
N ASP A 399 -19.18 18.52 2.97
CA ASP A 399 -18.18 18.96 1.98
C ASP A 399 -17.32 17.82 1.43
N VAL A 400 -17.39 16.63 2.04
CA VAL A 400 -16.74 15.38 1.60
C VAL A 400 -17.81 14.41 1.12
N ASP A 401 -17.62 13.84 -0.07
CA ASP A 401 -18.67 13.02 -0.71
C ASP A 401 -18.70 11.59 -0.16
N LEU A 402 -17.53 11.05 0.20
CA LEU A 402 -17.36 9.68 0.67
C LEU A 402 -16.48 9.63 1.92
N TRP A 403 -17.09 9.39 3.07
CA TRP A 403 -16.38 9.05 4.30
C TRP A 403 -16.23 7.55 4.38
N MET A 404 -15.03 7.06 4.13
CA MET A 404 -14.71 5.63 4.24
C MET A 404 -14.10 5.37 5.61
N GLY A 405 -14.41 4.25 6.23
CA GLY A 405 -13.65 3.80 7.38
C GLY A 405 -13.68 2.30 7.58
N THR A 406 -12.74 1.80 8.39
CA THR A 406 -12.73 0.42 8.85
C THR A 406 -13.35 0.29 10.23
N LEU A 407 -14.00 -0.84 10.49
CA LEU A 407 -14.53 -1.19 11.82
C LEU A 407 -13.48 -1.95 12.66
N SER A 408 -12.31 -2.24 12.09
CA SER A 408 -11.31 -3.15 12.68
C SER A 408 -10.23 -2.50 13.54
N LYS A 409 -10.30 -1.18 13.74
CA LYS A 409 -9.31 -0.42 14.50
C LYS A 409 -9.95 0.09 15.79
N SER A 410 -10.30 1.37 15.86
CA SER A 410 -10.90 2.01 17.03
C SER A 410 -12.16 1.31 17.56
N PHE A 411 -12.95 0.69 16.67
CA PHE A 411 -14.19 -0.02 17.04
C PHE A 411 -14.04 -1.53 17.27
N ALA A 412 -12.81 -2.06 17.16
CA ALA A 412 -12.43 -3.42 17.56
C ALA A 412 -13.30 -4.56 16.99
N SER A 413 -13.68 -4.49 15.71
CA SER A 413 -14.47 -5.53 15.04
C SER A 413 -13.91 -5.91 13.66
N CYS A 414 -14.75 -6.40 12.75
CA CYS A 414 -14.38 -6.62 11.35
C CYS A 414 -15.49 -6.10 10.45
N GLY A 415 -15.12 -5.27 9.48
CA GLY A 415 -16.05 -4.57 8.60
C GLY A 415 -15.46 -3.27 8.07
N GLY A 416 -16.20 -2.60 7.21
CA GLY A 416 -15.94 -1.22 6.82
C GLY A 416 -17.25 -0.51 6.49
N TYR A 417 -17.21 0.79 6.28
CA TYR A 417 -18.39 1.56 5.91
C TYR A 417 -18.04 2.62 4.87
N ILE A 418 -19.07 3.03 4.14
CA ILE A 418 -19.11 4.30 3.40
C ILE A 418 -20.27 5.12 3.97
N ALA A 419 -19.99 6.33 4.39
CA ALA A 419 -20.98 7.30 4.84
C ALA A 419 -20.93 8.55 3.95
N GLY A 420 -22.09 9.16 3.71
CA GLY A 420 -22.19 10.28 2.76
C GLY A 420 -23.65 10.70 2.57
N CYS A 421 -23.96 11.25 1.40
CA CYS A 421 -25.35 11.59 1.08
C CYS A 421 -26.21 10.33 0.87
N ALA A 422 -27.52 10.47 1.09
CA ALA A 422 -28.47 9.38 0.96
C ALA A 422 -28.43 8.76 -0.45
N ALA A 423 -28.23 9.59 -1.49
CA ALA A 423 -28.21 9.14 -2.88
C ALA A 423 -27.06 8.15 -3.17
N VAL A 424 -25.84 8.41 -2.67
CA VAL A 424 -24.71 7.49 -2.90
C VAL A 424 -24.88 6.20 -2.11
N VAL A 425 -25.38 6.31 -0.88
CA VAL A 425 -25.64 5.15 -0.01
C VAL A 425 -26.73 4.25 -0.59
N GLU A 426 -27.83 4.84 -1.06
CA GLU A 426 -28.90 4.11 -1.74
C GLU A 426 -28.37 3.43 -3.00
N TYR A 427 -27.64 4.16 -3.86
CA TYR A 427 -27.04 3.58 -5.07
C TYR A 427 -26.15 2.38 -4.75
N LEU A 428 -25.25 2.50 -3.77
CA LEU A 428 -24.34 1.42 -3.37
C LEU A 428 -25.09 0.20 -2.82
N LYS A 429 -26.18 0.37 -2.07
CA LYS A 429 -26.99 -0.75 -1.50
C LYS A 429 -27.57 -1.67 -2.57
N TYR A 430 -27.89 -1.12 -3.74
CA TYR A 430 -28.49 -1.90 -4.82
C TYR A 430 -27.50 -2.34 -5.90
N THR A 431 -26.30 -1.74 -5.95
CA THR A 431 -25.40 -1.93 -7.09
C THR A 431 -23.99 -2.35 -6.74
N SER A 432 -23.49 -2.06 -5.52
CA SER A 432 -22.10 -2.32 -5.15
C SER A 432 -21.82 -3.83 -5.00
N PRO A 433 -20.90 -4.42 -5.79
CA PRO A 433 -20.67 -5.87 -5.78
C PRO A 433 -20.28 -6.44 -4.41
N GLY A 434 -19.41 -5.73 -3.68
CA GLY A 434 -18.97 -6.11 -2.34
C GLY A 434 -20.07 -6.04 -1.26
N PHE A 435 -21.25 -5.50 -1.60
CA PHE A 435 -22.44 -5.53 -0.76
C PHE A 435 -23.47 -6.54 -1.31
N VAL A 436 -23.80 -6.46 -2.60
CA VAL A 436 -24.86 -7.23 -3.24
C VAL A 436 -24.52 -8.72 -3.32
N TYR A 437 -23.27 -9.05 -3.72
CA TYR A 437 -22.81 -10.42 -3.95
C TYR A 437 -21.94 -10.96 -2.79
N SER A 438 -21.93 -10.27 -1.65
CA SER A 438 -21.24 -10.69 -0.43
C SER A 438 -22.24 -11.06 0.66
N VAL A 439 -21.79 -11.85 1.64
CA VAL A 439 -22.55 -12.07 2.87
C VAL A 439 -22.60 -10.76 3.68
N GLY A 440 -23.65 -10.54 4.47
CA GLY A 440 -23.68 -9.43 5.42
C GLY A 440 -22.63 -9.58 6.55
N ILE A 441 -22.22 -8.46 7.14
CA ILE A 441 -21.43 -8.47 8.38
C ILE A 441 -22.12 -9.32 9.45
N ALA A 442 -21.34 -10.14 10.16
CA ALA A 442 -21.86 -11.03 11.18
C ALA A 442 -22.54 -10.24 12.32
N PRO A 443 -23.67 -10.72 12.88
CA PRO A 443 -24.35 -10.06 14.01
C PRO A 443 -23.45 -9.70 15.20
N PRO A 444 -22.58 -10.59 15.71
CA PRO A 444 -21.66 -10.21 16.80
C PRO A 444 -20.75 -9.04 16.43
N ASN A 445 -20.28 -8.99 15.18
CA ASN A 445 -19.42 -7.89 14.72
C ASN A 445 -20.21 -6.58 14.67
N ALA A 446 -21.40 -6.60 14.07
CA ALA A 446 -22.25 -5.41 14.00
C ALA A 446 -22.64 -4.88 15.40
N ALA A 447 -22.99 -5.78 16.33
CA ALA A 447 -23.33 -5.41 17.71
C ALA A 447 -22.13 -4.85 18.48
N SER A 448 -20.94 -5.44 18.29
CA SER A 448 -19.71 -4.93 18.89
C SER A 448 -19.46 -3.49 18.47
N VAL A 449 -19.54 -3.19 17.17
CA VAL A 449 -19.30 -1.84 16.65
C VAL A 449 -20.36 -0.85 17.15
N LEU A 450 -21.63 -1.25 17.11
CA LEU A 450 -22.72 -0.43 17.62
C LEU A 450 -22.51 -0.07 19.09
N ALA A 451 -22.12 -1.05 19.92
CA ALA A 451 -21.77 -0.84 21.32
C ALA A 451 -20.52 0.06 21.46
N SER A 452 -19.49 -0.13 20.63
CA SER A 452 -18.28 0.70 20.62
C SER A 452 -18.58 2.17 20.36
N ILE A 453 -19.42 2.48 19.35
CA ILE A 453 -19.78 3.86 19.02
C ILE A 453 -20.60 4.50 20.16
N ARG A 454 -21.56 3.76 20.73
CA ARG A 454 -22.37 4.24 21.85
C ARG A 454 -21.55 4.45 23.11
N LEU A 455 -20.64 3.55 23.41
CA LEU A 455 -19.71 3.67 24.54
C LEU A 455 -18.81 4.89 24.36
N LEU A 456 -18.26 5.11 23.15
CA LEU A 456 -17.44 6.29 22.87
C LEU A 456 -18.24 7.61 23.02
N LYS A 457 -19.51 7.63 22.60
CA LYS A 457 -20.40 8.79 22.82
C LYS A 457 -20.65 9.04 24.33
N ALA A 458 -20.71 7.98 25.14
CA ALA A 458 -20.91 8.07 26.58
C ALA A 458 -19.63 8.42 27.36
N GLU A 459 -18.47 7.97 26.86
CA GLU A 459 -17.14 8.10 27.48
C GLU A 459 -16.15 8.83 26.54
N PRO A 460 -16.44 10.08 26.12
CA PRO A 460 -15.57 10.83 25.20
C PRO A 460 -14.19 11.13 25.79
N GLU A 461 -14.02 11.08 27.12
CA GLU A 461 -12.73 11.23 27.79
C GLU A 461 -11.70 10.17 27.38
N ARG A 462 -12.11 9.02 26.82
CA ARG A 462 -11.18 8.04 26.25
C ARG A 462 -10.33 8.64 25.12
N VAL A 463 -10.91 9.54 24.31
CA VAL A 463 -10.22 10.25 23.24
C VAL A 463 -9.20 11.22 23.83
N ALA A 464 -9.59 12.00 24.83
CA ALA A 464 -8.68 12.91 25.52
C ALA A 464 -7.51 12.16 26.19
N LEU A 465 -7.79 11.00 26.79
CA LEU A 465 -6.77 10.14 27.39
C LEU A 465 -5.82 9.58 26.31
N LEU A 466 -6.34 9.13 25.17
CA LEU A 466 -5.53 8.70 24.02
C LEU A 466 -4.57 9.81 23.57
N HIS A 467 -5.07 11.04 23.39
CA HIS A 467 -4.25 12.19 23.02
C HIS A 467 -3.16 12.47 24.05
N GLN A 468 -3.48 12.40 25.35
CA GLN A 468 -2.48 12.56 26.41
C GLN A 468 -1.39 11.49 26.34
N ARG A 469 -1.75 10.23 26.08
CA ARG A 469 -0.79 9.13 25.95
C ARG A 469 0.10 9.28 24.71
N ALA A 470 -0.50 9.62 23.57
CA ALA A 470 0.24 9.84 22.32
C ALA A 470 1.20 11.02 22.45
N LYS A 471 0.72 12.15 22.99
CA LYS A 471 1.55 13.34 23.24
C LYS A 471 2.71 13.04 24.19
N LEU A 472 2.47 12.32 25.29
CA LEU A 472 3.53 11.93 26.22
C LEU A 472 4.60 11.09 25.53
N PHE A 473 4.21 10.09 24.72
CA PHE A 473 5.16 9.26 24.00
C PHE A 473 5.98 10.11 23.01
N LEU A 474 5.31 10.94 22.21
CA LEU A 474 5.95 11.78 21.19
C LEU A 474 6.96 12.76 21.81
N GLU A 475 6.56 13.51 22.85
CA GLU A 475 7.42 14.47 23.53
C GLU A 475 8.63 13.81 24.19
N LEU A 476 8.45 12.63 24.80
CA LEU A 476 9.55 11.89 25.39
C LEU A 476 10.51 11.36 24.33
N ALA A 477 9.99 10.85 23.19
CA ALA A 477 10.80 10.34 22.10
C ALA A 477 11.64 11.46 21.46
N GLN A 478 11.02 12.61 21.17
CA GLN A 478 11.70 13.80 20.66
C GLN A 478 12.75 14.32 21.64
N LYS A 479 12.45 14.35 22.95
CA LYS A 479 13.41 14.75 23.98
C LYS A 479 14.65 13.83 24.05
N GLN A 480 14.51 12.56 23.70
CA GLN A 480 15.61 11.60 23.59
C GLN A 480 16.32 11.66 22.24
N GLY A 481 15.95 12.58 21.34
CA GLY A 481 16.55 12.73 20.01
C GLY A 481 16.16 11.63 19.02
N LEU A 482 15.06 10.90 19.27
CA LEU A 482 14.57 9.88 18.35
C LEU A 482 13.87 10.55 17.15
N ASN A 483 14.08 10.00 15.94
CA ASN A 483 13.46 10.52 14.73
C ASN A 483 12.00 10.05 14.62
N THR A 484 11.05 10.93 14.93
CA THR A 484 9.60 10.65 14.92
C THR A 484 8.90 10.97 13.60
N GLY A 485 9.65 11.30 12.54
CA GLY A 485 9.07 11.74 11.26
C GLY A 485 8.20 12.99 11.42
N THR A 486 7.14 13.08 10.60
CA THR A 486 6.15 14.17 10.59
C THR A 486 4.99 13.95 11.57
N SER A 487 5.01 12.85 12.34
CA SER A 487 3.95 12.52 13.29
C SER A 487 3.63 13.66 14.25
N LYS A 488 2.37 14.04 14.29
CA LYS A 488 1.86 15.09 15.16
C LYS A 488 0.38 14.89 15.41
N ASP A 489 -0.05 15.06 16.66
CA ASP A 489 -1.45 15.02 17.10
C ASP A 489 -2.21 13.72 16.74
N SER A 490 -1.49 12.63 16.45
CA SER A 490 -2.03 11.30 16.18
C SER A 490 -1.41 10.23 17.09
N PRO A 491 -2.08 9.09 17.34
CA PRO A 491 -1.56 7.97 18.13
C PRO A 491 -0.71 7.01 17.29
N VAL A 492 -0.33 7.39 16.08
CA VAL A 492 0.58 6.64 15.22
C VAL A 492 1.92 7.35 15.23
N ILE A 493 2.91 6.78 15.91
CA ILE A 493 4.21 7.41 16.10
C ILE A 493 5.28 6.51 15.49
N PRO A 494 5.86 6.87 14.33
CA PRO A 494 6.96 6.13 13.76
C PRO A 494 8.26 6.49 14.50
N ILE A 495 9.22 5.57 14.44
CA ILE A 495 10.62 5.83 14.80
C ILE A 495 11.46 5.40 13.60
N ILE A 496 11.94 6.39 12.85
CA ILE A 496 12.68 6.18 11.60
C ILE A 496 14.09 5.72 11.95
N VAL A 497 14.41 4.51 11.52
CA VAL A 497 15.71 3.86 11.70
C VAL A 497 16.55 3.94 10.42
N GLY A 498 15.88 3.99 9.26
CA GLY A 498 16.46 4.03 7.94
C GLY A 498 16.80 2.64 7.40
N ASP A 499 17.69 1.92 8.08
CA ASP A 499 18.13 0.59 7.67
C ASP A 499 17.17 -0.53 8.09
N ALA A 500 16.91 -1.47 7.17
CA ALA A 500 15.97 -2.56 7.36
C ALA A 500 16.43 -3.57 8.42
N LEU A 501 17.71 -3.97 8.39
CA LEU A 501 18.26 -4.96 9.32
C LEU A 501 18.32 -4.40 10.74
N LYS A 502 18.73 -3.14 10.90
CA LYS A 502 18.70 -2.44 12.18
C LYS A 502 17.27 -2.31 12.72
N SER A 503 16.28 -2.08 11.85
CA SER A 503 14.87 -2.04 12.27
C SER A 503 14.40 -3.38 12.84
N VAL A 504 14.76 -4.48 12.17
CA VAL A 504 14.45 -5.85 12.64
C VAL A 504 15.17 -6.13 13.96
N GLN A 505 16.47 -5.83 14.06
CA GLN A 505 17.27 -6.03 15.26
C GLN A 505 16.75 -5.21 16.44
N LEU A 506 16.37 -3.95 16.19
CA LEU A 506 15.79 -3.07 17.19
C LEU A 506 14.48 -3.64 17.73
N SER A 507 13.56 -4.05 16.85
CA SER A 507 12.30 -4.68 17.25
C SER A 507 12.54 -5.95 18.08
N GLN A 508 13.50 -6.80 17.69
CA GLN A 508 13.87 -8.00 18.45
C GLN A 508 14.48 -7.68 19.83
N ASN A 509 15.33 -6.67 19.93
CA ASN A 509 15.91 -6.24 21.20
C ASN A 509 14.84 -5.68 22.16
N LEU A 510 13.90 -4.90 21.63
CA LEU A 510 12.74 -4.42 22.37
C LEU A 510 11.86 -5.59 22.83
N PHE A 511 11.62 -6.57 21.97
CA PHE A 511 10.86 -7.79 22.30
C PHE A 511 11.51 -8.56 23.46
N LYS A 512 12.82 -8.77 23.40
CA LYS A 512 13.59 -9.39 24.51
C LYS A 512 13.42 -8.61 25.82
N ARG A 513 13.30 -7.28 25.75
CA ARG A 513 13.10 -6.38 26.88
C ARG A 513 11.63 -6.16 27.28
N GLY A 514 10.69 -6.90 26.67
CA GLY A 514 9.29 -6.89 27.09
C GLY A 514 8.38 -5.96 26.29
N ILE A 515 8.82 -5.48 25.11
CA ILE A 515 8.08 -4.53 24.28
C ILE A 515 7.82 -5.14 22.90
N ASN A 516 6.55 -5.33 22.57
CA ASN A 516 6.11 -5.78 21.25
C ASN A 516 5.81 -4.58 20.36
N VAL A 517 6.58 -4.42 19.27
CA VAL A 517 6.40 -3.32 18.31
C VAL A 517 6.72 -3.80 16.89
N PRO A 518 5.86 -3.51 15.89
CA PRO A 518 6.09 -3.90 14.52
C PRO A 518 7.13 -2.99 13.86
N PHE A 519 7.86 -3.55 12.91
CA PHE A 519 8.78 -2.84 12.02
C PHE A 519 8.21 -2.83 10.60
N MET A 520 8.65 -1.87 9.79
CA MET A 520 8.25 -1.68 8.40
C MET A 520 9.47 -1.28 7.58
N PHE A 521 9.62 -1.87 6.41
CA PHE A 521 10.74 -1.68 5.49
C PHE A 521 10.23 -1.88 4.05
N TYR A 522 11.11 -1.73 3.07
CA TYR A 522 10.81 -1.92 1.65
C TYR A 522 10.16 -3.30 1.38
N PRO A 523 9.15 -3.42 0.49
CA PRO A 523 8.59 -2.39 -0.39
C PRO A 523 7.50 -1.53 0.25
N SER A 524 7.18 -1.74 1.54
CA SER A 524 6.09 -1.01 2.20
C SER A 524 6.41 0.45 2.55
N VAL A 525 7.69 0.82 2.54
CA VAL A 525 8.21 2.19 2.65
C VAL A 525 9.36 2.35 1.67
N PRO A 526 9.74 3.59 1.29
CA PRO A 526 10.91 3.83 0.44
C PRO A 526 12.17 3.17 0.99
N GLN A 527 13.11 2.87 0.08
CA GLN A 527 14.40 2.32 0.44
C GLN A 527 15.13 3.27 1.40
N ASN A 528 15.87 2.73 2.38
CA ASN A 528 16.53 3.49 3.44
C ASN A 528 15.60 4.33 4.35
N ALA A 529 14.30 4.03 4.36
CA ALA A 529 13.32 4.69 5.23
C ALA A 529 12.60 3.70 6.17
N ALA A 530 13.27 2.61 6.55
CA ALA A 530 12.73 1.61 7.47
C ALA A 530 12.46 2.21 8.86
N ARG A 531 11.41 1.74 9.53
CA ARG A 531 10.92 2.34 10.78
C ARG A 531 10.19 1.34 11.66
N LEU A 532 10.15 1.61 12.96
CA LEU A 532 9.23 0.97 13.89
C LEU A 532 7.97 1.84 14.00
N ARG A 533 6.79 1.24 14.07
CA ARG A 533 5.52 1.99 14.22
C ARG A 533 4.88 1.69 15.55
N PHE A 534 4.72 2.72 16.37
CA PHE A 534 4.10 2.62 17.68
C PHE A 534 2.64 3.06 17.59
N PHE A 535 1.72 2.12 17.84
CA PHE A 535 0.29 2.39 17.92
C PHE A 535 -0.11 2.58 19.39
N ILE A 536 -0.41 3.81 19.78
CA ILE A 536 -0.72 4.15 21.16
C ILE A 536 -2.20 3.87 21.44
N THR A 537 -2.50 3.13 22.50
CA THR A 537 -3.86 3.03 23.08
C THR A 537 -4.03 3.92 24.32
N CYS A 538 -5.26 4.38 24.60
CA CYS A 538 -5.60 5.12 25.81
C CYS A 538 -5.30 4.34 27.10
N ASN A 539 -5.28 3.01 27.01
CA ASN A 539 -5.02 2.12 28.14
C ASN A 539 -3.53 2.01 28.51
N HIS A 540 -2.62 2.56 27.70
CA HIS A 540 -1.22 2.62 28.12
C HIS A 540 -1.07 3.43 29.40
N THR A 541 -0.30 2.91 30.33
CA THR A 541 0.09 3.67 31.53
C THR A 541 1.27 4.57 31.18
N GLU A 542 1.41 5.69 31.91
CA GLU A 542 2.58 6.55 31.74
C GLU A 542 3.90 5.82 32.04
N GLN A 543 3.86 4.86 32.97
CA GLN A 543 5.01 4.03 33.30
C GLN A 543 5.43 3.15 32.13
N GLN A 544 4.46 2.53 31.43
CA GLN A 544 4.73 1.76 30.21
C GLN A 544 5.37 2.64 29.13
N ILE A 545 4.80 3.83 28.88
CA ILE A 545 5.33 4.77 27.88
C ILE A 545 6.75 5.20 28.22
N ARG A 546 7.00 5.64 29.47
CA ARG A 546 8.34 6.08 29.91
C ARG A 546 9.36 4.94 29.84
N PHE A 547 8.98 3.73 30.26
CA PHE A 547 9.82 2.55 30.15
C PHE A 547 10.16 2.23 28.70
N THR A 548 9.17 2.27 27.81
CA THR A 548 9.35 2.01 26.38
C THR A 548 10.28 3.03 25.74
N VAL A 549 10.03 4.33 25.91
CA VAL A 549 10.85 5.38 25.29
C VAL A 549 12.29 5.33 25.80
N ASN A 550 12.50 5.14 27.12
CA ASN A 550 13.85 5.01 27.67
C ASN A 550 14.57 3.76 27.15
N THR A 551 13.87 2.64 27.06
CA THR A 551 14.41 1.38 26.52
C THR A 551 14.75 1.53 25.04
N LEU A 552 13.88 2.15 24.25
CA LEU A 552 14.09 2.45 22.85
C LEU A 552 15.31 3.32 22.62
N ALA A 553 15.44 4.43 23.35
CA ALA A 553 16.61 5.31 23.26
C ALA A 553 17.93 4.58 23.55
N GLN A 554 17.93 3.71 24.56
CA GLN A 554 19.10 2.87 24.89
C GLN A 554 19.46 1.89 23.77
N GLU A 555 18.48 1.20 23.18
CA GLU A 555 18.75 0.25 22.10
C GLU A 555 19.15 0.94 20.80
N VAL A 556 18.58 2.10 20.48
CA VAL A 556 18.99 2.92 19.32
C VAL A 556 20.44 3.40 19.49
N ALA A 557 20.82 3.87 20.68
CA ALA A 557 22.19 4.30 20.96
C ALA A 557 23.22 3.17 20.80
N LYS A 558 22.88 1.93 21.20
CA LYS A 558 23.75 0.76 21.00
C LYS A 558 23.97 0.46 19.51
N LEU A 559 22.91 0.50 18.70
CA LEU A 559 23.01 0.27 17.26
C LEU A 559 23.89 1.31 16.56
N GLN A 560 23.88 2.56 17.02
CA GLN A 560 24.76 3.63 16.51
C GLN A 560 26.22 3.45 16.94
N GLN A 561 26.48 2.90 18.13
CA GLN A 561 27.83 2.59 18.59
C GLN A 561 28.45 1.44 17.80
N ASP A 562 27.68 0.39 17.50
CA ASP A 562 28.14 -0.75 16.71
C ASP A 562 28.61 -0.31 15.31
N ASP A 563 27.93 0.66 14.67
CA ASP A 563 28.36 1.28 13.40
C ASP A 563 29.72 1.98 13.51
N SER A 564 29.95 2.68 14.63
CA SER A 564 31.20 3.43 14.85
C SER A 564 32.39 2.49 15.07
N THR A 565 32.17 1.33 15.68
CA THR A 565 33.20 0.30 15.88
C THR A 565 33.47 -0.55 14.64
N GLN A 566 32.48 -0.75 13.75
CA GLN A 566 32.70 -1.48 12.49
C GLN A 566 33.36 -0.63 11.40
N LYS A 567 33.29 0.70 11.47
CA LYS A 567 34.00 1.61 10.56
C LYS A 567 35.49 1.86 10.91
N SER A 568 36.03 1.20 11.93
CA SER A 568 37.46 1.23 12.27
C SER A 568 38.06 -0.18 12.22
N PRO A 569 38.53 -0.62 11.04
CA PRO A 569 39.95 -0.97 10.96
C PRO A 569 40.53 -0.70 9.56
N LEU A 570 41.06 0.50 9.33
CA LEU A 570 42.06 0.81 8.30
C LEU A 570 42.83 2.06 8.79
N GLU A 571 43.69 1.84 9.79
CA GLU A 571 44.91 2.64 9.98
C GLU A 571 46.12 1.79 9.56
#